data_AF-A0A519MDL6-F1
#
_entry.id   AF-A0A519MDL6-F1
#
_cell.length_a   1.000
_cell.length_b   1.000
_cell.length_c   1.000
_cell.angle_alpha   90.00
_cell.angle_beta   90.00
_cell.angle_gamma   90.00
#
_symmetry.space_group_name_H-M   'P 1'
#
loop_
_entity.id
_entity.type
_entity.pdbx_description
1 polymer ?
#
loop_
_entity_poly.entity_id
_entity_poly.type
_entity_poly.pdbx_seq_one_letter_code
_entity_poly.pdbx_strand_id
1 'polypeptide(L)'
;MEVSNKAVVKGGEFIIKATEAQDVFSPADFTEEQNMMYQTCLDFLVAEVHPLLERLDNHEEGLMRGLMEKAGQLGLFGVSVPEQFGGLDMDFPTALRVTEGVGGGNSFPVAFAAHTGIALLPILYFGNDAQKQKYIPGLTDGTLMGAYCLTEPGSGSDALGAKTKAVLNAEGTHYVLN
;
A
#
# COMPACT_ATOMS: atom_id res chain seq x y z
N MET A 1 20.79 12.46 -14.19
CA MET A 1 20.90 11.50 -13.07
C MET A 1 22.24 10.82 -13.20
N GLU A 2 23.18 11.15 -12.31
CA GLU A 2 24.44 10.38 -12.23
C GLU A 2 24.09 8.98 -11.75
N VAL A 3 24.28 7.99 -12.63
CA VAL A 3 24.21 6.58 -12.23
C VAL A 3 25.46 6.33 -11.39
N SER A 4 25.30 6.46 -10.07
CA SER A 4 26.33 6.12 -9.10
C SER A 4 26.76 4.68 -9.34
N ASN A 5 28.02 4.50 -9.74
CA ASN A 5 28.66 3.22 -10.04
C ASN A 5 28.96 2.43 -8.73
N LYS A 6 28.13 2.60 -7.70
CA LYS A 6 28.26 1.91 -6.42
C LYS A 6 27.95 0.42 -6.60
N ALA A 7 28.81 -0.43 -6.05
CA ALA A 7 28.55 -1.86 -6.00
C ALA A 7 27.25 -2.12 -5.21
N VAL A 8 26.28 -2.75 -5.86
CA VAL A 8 24.99 -3.09 -5.23
C VAL A 8 25.23 -4.17 -4.17
N VAL A 9 24.88 -3.88 -2.91
CA VAL A 9 24.89 -4.87 -1.83
C VAL A 9 23.83 -5.92 -2.11
N LYS A 10 24.21 -7.20 -2.10
CA LYS A 10 23.26 -8.29 -2.39
C LYS A 10 22.41 -8.61 -1.18
N GLY A 11 21.16 -9.03 -1.41
CA GLY A 11 20.29 -9.52 -0.35
C GLY A 11 20.94 -10.66 0.44
N GLY A 12 21.06 -10.50 1.76
CA GLY A 12 21.69 -11.47 2.67
C GLY A 12 23.23 -11.45 2.73
N GLU A 13 23.91 -10.62 1.94
CA GLU A 13 25.38 -10.57 1.91
C GLU A 13 26.00 -10.15 3.25
N PHE A 14 25.29 -9.33 4.02
CA PHE A 14 25.70 -8.86 5.35
C PHE A 14 26.00 -10.00 6.35
N ILE A 15 25.53 -11.23 6.08
CA ILE A 15 25.79 -12.41 6.91
C ILE A 15 27.25 -12.88 6.79
N ILE A 16 27.82 -12.75 5.59
CA ILE A 16 29.15 -13.29 5.26
C ILE A 16 30.20 -12.21 5.02
N LYS A 17 29.79 -10.94 4.94
CA LYS A 17 30.66 -9.80 4.67
C LYS A 17 30.11 -8.57 5.38
N ALA A 18 30.98 -7.79 6.03
CA ALA A 18 30.58 -6.52 6.62
C ALA A 18 30.11 -5.53 5.53
N THR A 19 29.04 -4.80 5.83
CA THR A 19 28.53 -3.70 5.01
C THR A 19 29.08 -2.39 5.55
N GLU A 20 29.67 -1.57 4.69
CA GLU A 20 30.16 -0.24 5.06
C GLU A 20 28.99 0.68 5.40
N ALA A 21 29.17 1.56 6.40
CA ALA A 21 28.09 2.43 6.87
C ALA A 21 27.50 3.33 5.76
N GLN A 22 28.33 3.80 4.82
CA GLN A 22 27.88 4.63 3.68
C GLN A 22 26.99 3.91 2.66
N ASP A 23 26.87 2.59 2.78
CA ASP A 23 26.06 1.73 1.91
C ASP A 23 24.79 1.23 2.63
N VAL A 24 24.55 1.73 3.85
CA VAL A 24 23.34 1.52 4.63
C VAL A 24 22.51 2.79 4.60
N PHE A 25 21.28 2.71 4.10
CA PHE A 25 20.32 3.81 4.19
C PHE A 25 19.88 4.01 5.64
N SER A 26 19.89 5.25 6.11
CA SER A 26 19.55 5.65 7.47
C SER A 26 18.55 6.81 7.49
N PRO A 27 17.90 7.11 8.63
CA PRO A 27 17.00 8.28 8.71
C PRO A 27 17.67 9.62 8.41
N ALA A 28 19.00 9.72 8.53
CA ALA A 28 19.73 10.94 8.17
C ALA A 28 19.80 11.18 6.65
N ASP A 29 19.49 10.16 5.85
CA ASP A 29 19.55 10.21 4.38
C ASP A 29 18.22 10.63 3.75
N PHE A 30 17.14 10.76 4.54
CA PHE A 30 15.86 11.24 4.02
C PHE A 30 15.95 12.68 3.52
N THR A 31 15.39 12.92 2.33
CA THR A 31 15.33 14.26 1.74
C THR A 31 14.33 15.15 2.46
N GLU A 32 14.39 16.46 2.20
CA GLU A 32 13.39 17.41 2.71
C GLU A 32 11.98 17.06 2.23
N GLU A 33 11.83 16.71 0.95
CA GLU A 33 10.55 16.27 0.35
C GLU A 33 9.99 15.02 1.06
N GLN A 34 10.82 14.02 1.30
CA GLN A 34 10.44 12.81 2.04
C GLN A 34 10.01 13.11 3.48
N ASN A 35 10.65 14.09 4.12
CA ASN A 35 10.25 14.56 5.44
C ASN A 35 8.96 15.40 5.43
N MET A 36 8.72 16.18 4.37
CA MET A 36 7.46 16.91 4.18
C MET A 36 6.28 15.97 3.98
N MET A 37 6.47 14.87 3.23
CA MET A 37 5.45 13.84 3.06
C MET A 37 5.10 13.16 4.38
N TYR A 38 6.12 12.85 5.20
CA TYR A 38 5.91 12.34 6.55
C TYR A 38 5.12 13.33 7.43
N GLN A 39 5.49 14.61 7.42
CA GLN A 39 4.79 15.63 8.20
C GLN A 39 3.34 15.80 7.77
N THR A 40 3.06 15.78 6.46
CA THR A 40 1.70 15.81 5.91
C THR A 40 0.85 14.67 6.48
N CYS A 41 1.42 13.46 6.60
CA CYS A 41 0.72 12.32 7.18
C CYS A 41 0.44 12.52 8.68
N LEU A 42 1.39 13.04 9.45
CA LEU A 42 1.18 13.36 10.87
C LEU A 42 0.07 14.39 11.06
N ASP A 43 0.08 15.45 10.26
CA ASP A 43 -0.93 16.51 10.33
C ASP A 43 -2.33 15.97 9.98
N PHE A 44 -2.42 15.10 8.96
CA PHE A 44 -3.66 14.40 8.62
C PHE A 44 -4.17 13.55 9.79
N LEU A 45 -3.30 12.79 10.45
CA LEU A 45 -3.72 11.98 11.60
C LEU A 45 -4.29 12.85 12.73
N VAL A 46 -3.60 13.93 13.08
CA VAL A 46 -4.01 14.84 14.16
C VAL A 46 -5.33 15.53 13.85
N ALA A 47 -5.51 15.97 12.60
CA ALA A 47 -6.70 16.71 12.19
C ALA A 47 -7.92 15.81 11.96
N GLU A 48 -7.71 14.64 11.34
CA GLU A 48 -8.81 13.84 10.78
C GLU A 48 -9.03 12.52 11.52
N VAL A 49 -7.98 11.85 11.98
CA VAL A 49 -8.08 10.48 12.54
C VAL A 49 -8.20 10.48 14.06
N HIS A 50 -7.29 11.17 14.76
CA HIS A 50 -7.21 11.19 16.22
C HIS A 50 -8.50 11.67 16.92
N PRO A 51 -9.22 12.68 16.40
CA PRO A 51 -10.49 13.10 17.00
C PRO A 51 -11.62 12.05 16.90
N LEU A 52 -11.43 10.99 16.11
CA LEU A 52 -12.47 10.02 15.76
C LEU A 52 -12.22 8.61 16.31
N LEU A 53 -11.15 8.40 17.08
CA LEU A 53 -10.70 7.07 17.50
C LEU A 53 -11.78 6.26 18.22
N GLU A 54 -12.47 6.85 19.20
CA GLU A 54 -13.54 6.13 19.92
C GLU A 54 -14.69 5.71 19.01
N ARG A 55 -15.04 6.54 18.02
CA ARG A 55 -16.11 6.21 17.05
C ARG A 55 -15.67 5.12 16.07
N LEU A 56 -14.38 5.10 15.70
CA LEU A 56 -13.79 4.03 14.91
C LEU A 56 -13.79 2.71 15.68
N ASP A 57 -13.43 2.72 16.96
CA ASP A 57 -13.45 1.52 17.82
C ASP A 57 -14.87 1.00 18.07
N ASN A 58 -15.87 1.87 18.04
CA ASN A 58 -17.29 1.51 18.07
C ASN A 58 -17.85 1.11 16.69
N HIS A 59 -16.99 0.98 15.67
CA HIS A 59 -17.33 0.55 14.31
C HIS A 59 -18.43 1.40 13.66
N GLU A 60 -18.39 2.72 13.87
CA GLU A 60 -19.36 3.61 13.24
C GLU A 60 -19.32 3.47 11.71
N GLU A 61 -20.47 3.15 11.13
CA GLU A 61 -20.59 2.80 9.72
C GLU A 61 -20.13 3.96 8.82
N GLY A 62 -19.31 3.64 7.82
CA GLY A 62 -18.81 4.60 6.85
C GLY A 62 -17.69 5.52 7.34
N LEU A 63 -17.37 5.52 8.64
CA LEU A 63 -16.37 6.45 9.19
C LEU A 63 -14.95 6.18 8.66
N MET A 64 -14.51 4.92 8.71
CA MET A 64 -13.22 4.51 8.12
C MET A 64 -13.19 4.77 6.62
N ARG A 65 -14.30 4.52 5.91
CA ARG A 65 -14.41 4.77 4.47
C ARG A 65 -14.20 6.26 4.15
N GLY A 66 -14.83 7.16 4.90
CA GLY A 66 -14.65 8.60 4.72
C GLY A 66 -13.21 9.07 4.99
N LEU A 67 -12.54 8.50 5.99
CA LEU A 67 -11.11 8.79 6.24
C LEU A 67 -10.22 8.31 5.09
N MET A 68 -10.47 7.10 4.57
CA MET A 68 -9.75 6.57 3.42
C MET A 68 -9.97 7.42 2.16
N GLU A 69 -11.19 7.91 1.91
CA GLU A 69 -11.46 8.82 0.79
C GLU A 69 -10.70 10.15 0.92
N LYS A 70 -10.63 10.73 2.13
CA LYS A 70 -9.80 11.92 2.39
C LYS A 70 -8.32 11.65 2.12
N ALA A 71 -7.81 10.50 2.55
CA ALA A 71 -6.42 10.11 2.30
C ALA A 71 -6.12 9.92 0.80
N GLY A 72 -7.06 9.35 0.04
CA GLY A 72 -6.97 9.25 -1.42
C GLY A 72 -6.94 10.62 -2.11
N GLN A 73 -7.80 11.55 -1.68
CA GLN A 73 -7.81 12.93 -2.19
C GLN A 73 -6.52 13.71 -1.89
N LEU A 74 -5.82 13.37 -0.81
CA LEU A 74 -4.48 13.89 -0.50
C LEU A 74 -3.36 13.25 -1.35
N GLY A 75 -3.69 12.29 -2.22
CA GLY A 75 -2.73 11.58 -3.07
C GLY A 75 -1.95 10.48 -2.36
N LEU A 76 -2.29 10.15 -1.11
CA LEU A 76 -1.48 9.24 -0.29
C LEU A 76 -1.49 7.79 -0.80
N PHE A 77 -2.53 7.37 -1.53
CA PHE A 77 -2.59 6.02 -2.12
C PHE A 77 -1.73 5.89 -3.38
N GLY A 78 -1.45 7.01 -4.07
CA GLY A 78 -0.79 7.04 -5.36
C GLY A 78 0.73 7.22 -5.31
N VAL A 79 1.33 7.27 -4.13
CA VAL A 79 2.75 7.65 -3.94
C VAL A 79 3.69 6.80 -4.80
N SER A 80 3.55 5.47 -4.80
CA SER A 80 4.35 4.55 -5.63
C SER A 80 3.65 4.07 -6.90
N VAL A 81 2.49 4.63 -7.23
CA VAL A 81 1.75 4.24 -8.43
C VAL A 81 2.29 5.04 -9.62
N PRO A 82 2.53 4.42 -10.79
CA PRO A 82 2.98 5.13 -11.98
C PRO A 82 2.02 6.27 -12.40
N GLU A 83 2.57 7.37 -12.89
CA GLU A 83 1.81 8.56 -13.31
C GLU A 83 0.71 8.24 -14.35
N GLN A 84 0.97 7.29 -15.26
CA GLN A 84 -0.02 6.85 -16.26
C GLN A 84 -1.30 6.25 -15.66
N PHE A 85 -1.30 5.91 -14.37
CA PHE A 85 -2.47 5.46 -13.62
C PHE A 85 -2.89 6.47 -12.53
N GLY A 86 -2.51 7.74 -12.67
CA GLY A 86 -2.88 8.83 -11.76
C GLY A 86 -2.07 8.92 -10.48
N GLY A 87 -0.96 8.17 -10.37
CA GLY A 87 -0.08 8.22 -9.20
C GLY A 87 1.03 9.26 -9.33
N LEU A 88 1.98 9.22 -8.39
CA LEU A 88 3.09 10.17 -8.27
C LEU A 88 4.44 9.56 -8.68
N ASP A 89 4.50 8.25 -8.95
CA ASP A 89 5.70 7.49 -9.34
C ASP A 89 6.94 7.78 -8.46
N MET A 90 6.71 8.01 -7.16
CA MET A 90 7.76 8.34 -6.21
C MET A 90 8.51 7.09 -5.74
N ASP A 91 9.74 7.32 -5.29
CA ASP A 91 10.64 6.27 -4.86
C ASP A 91 10.18 5.54 -3.58
N PHE A 92 10.76 4.37 -3.36
CA PHE A 92 10.42 3.53 -2.21
C PHE A 92 10.66 4.23 -0.85
N PRO A 93 11.76 4.97 -0.62
CA PRO A 93 11.93 5.74 0.61
C PRO A 93 10.83 6.77 0.87
N THR A 94 10.28 7.41 -0.17
CA THR A 94 9.11 8.31 -0.01
C THR A 94 7.88 7.53 0.45
N ALA A 95 7.58 6.39 -0.19
CA ALA A 95 6.44 5.56 0.20
C ALA A 95 6.58 4.99 1.63
N LEU A 96 7.81 4.68 2.04
CA LEU A 96 8.15 4.30 3.40
C LEU A 96 7.81 5.43 4.38
N ARG A 97 8.18 6.69 4.08
CA ARG A 97 7.87 7.84 4.94
C ARG A 97 6.38 8.10 5.06
N VAL A 98 5.61 7.92 3.99
CA VAL A 98 4.14 8.02 4.06
C VAL A 98 3.56 6.94 4.96
N THR A 99 4.01 5.68 4.80
CA THR A 99 3.57 4.56 5.62
C THR A 99 3.95 4.74 7.10
N GLU A 100 5.15 5.22 7.37
CA GLU A 100 5.63 5.54 8.72
C GLU A 100 4.80 6.68 9.34
N GLY A 101 4.55 7.74 8.57
CA GLY A 101 3.81 8.91 9.03
C GLY A 101 2.37 8.60 9.41
N VAL A 102 1.70 7.71 8.68
CA VAL A 102 0.36 7.26 9.06
C VAL A 102 0.39 6.28 10.25
N GLY A 103 1.52 5.63 10.56
CA GLY A 103 1.62 4.54 11.54
C GLY A 103 1.06 4.84 12.94
N GLY A 104 1.01 6.10 13.35
CA GLY A 104 0.38 6.56 14.61
C GLY A 104 -1.15 6.65 14.59
N GLY A 105 -1.82 6.16 13.54
CA GLY A 105 -3.26 6.29 13.31
C GLY A 105 -4.16 5.19 13.89
N ASN A 106 -3.65 4.34 14.80
CA ASN A 106 -4.36 3.20 15.39
C ASN A 106 -4.87 2.18 14.35
N SER A 107 -6.18 2.08 14.10
CA SER A 107 -6.77 1.15 13.12
C SER A 107 -6.67 1.63 11.67
N PHE A 108 -6.54 2.95 11.45
CA PHE A 108 -6.47 3.55 10.12
C PHE A 108 -5.29 3.04 9.26
N PRO A 109 -4.05 2.90 9.78
CA PRO A 109 -2.90 2.45 9.01
C PRO A 109 -3.05 1.03 8.48
N VAL A 110 -3.84 0.19 9.15
CA VAL A 110 -4.16 -1.16 8.67
C VAL A 110 -5.02 -1.09 7.42
N ALA A 111 -6.06 -0.25 7.42
CA ALA A 111 -6.89 -0.01 6.23
C ALA A 111 -6.06 0.60 5.09
N PHE A 112 -5.23 1.60 5.41
CA PHE A 112 -4.32 2.23 4.47
C PHE A 112 -3.38 1.22 3.82
N ALA A 113 -2.63 0.44 4.61
CA ALA A 113 -1.65 -0.51 4.12
C ALA A 113 -2.29 -1.70 3.38
N ALA A 114 -3.47 -2.15 3.82
CA ALA A 114 -4.22 -3.18 3.12
C ALA A 114 -4.61 -2.72 1.70
N HIS A 115 -5.07 -1.47 1.59
CA HIS A 115 -5.47 -0.86 0.33
C HIS A 115 -4.26 -0.66 -0.61
N THR A 116 -3.24 0.09 -0.17
CA THR A 116 -2.09 0.49 -1.01
C THR A 116 -1.12 -0.66 -1.29
N GLY A 117 -1.07 -1.64 -0.39
CA GLY A 117 -0.23 -2.82 -0.53
C GLY A 117 -1.00 -3.98 -1.16
N ILE A 118 -1.53 -4.87 -0.32
CA ILE A 118 -2.01 -6.19 -0.74
C ILE A 118 -3.23 -6.17 -1.66
N ALA A 119 -4.00 -5.07 -1.72
CA ALA A 119 -5.11 -4.97 -2.65
C ALA A 119 -4.72 -4.34 -4.01
N LEU A 120 -3.97 -3.24 -4.01
CA LEU A 120 -3.57 -2.53 -5.22
C LEU A 120 -2.43 -3.24 -5.98
N LEU A 121 -1.38 -3.66 -5.27
CA LEU A 121 -0.16 -4.19 -5.88
C LEU A 121 -0.36 -5.45 -6.72
N PRO A 122 -1.24 -6.43 -6.38
CA PRO A 122 -1.46 -7.58 -7.24
C PRO A 122 -1.96 -7.19 -8.65
N ILE A 123 -2.83 -6.18 -8.75
CA ILE A 123 -3.30 -5.68 -10.04
C ILE A 123 -2.17 -4.91 -10.74
N LEU A 124 -1.42 -4.07 -10.01
CA LEU A 124 -0.33 -3.29 -10.59
C LEU A 124 0.82 -4.16 -11.13
N TYR A 125 1.15 -5.24 -10.43
CA TYR A 125 2.24 -6.13 -10.82
C TYR A 125 1.81 -7.20 -11.83
N PHE A 126 0.64 -7.80 -11.63
CA PHE A 126 0.25 -9.01 -12.39
C PHE A 126 -0.98 -8.82 -13.29
N GLY A 127 -1.66 -7.67 -13.21
CA GLY A 127 -2.79 -7.37 -14.09
C GLY A 127 -2.35 -7.17 -15.54
N ASN A 128 -3.22 -7.52 -16.48
CA ASN A 128 -3.05 -7.10 -17.88
C ASN A 128 -3.41 -5.61 -18.05
N ASP A 129 -3.10 -5.04 -19.21
CA ASP A 129 -3.30 -3.61 -19.47
C ASP A 129 -4.76 -3.18 -19.28
N ALA A 130 -5.72 -3.99 -19.73
CA ALA A 130 -7.14 -3.69 -19.58
C ALA A 130 -7.58 -3.67 -18.10
N GLN A 131 -7.07 -4.59 -17.28
CA GLN A 131 -7.35 -4.62 -15.84
C GLN A 131 -6.71 -3.41 -15.14
N LYS A 132 -5.45 -3.09 -15.46
CA LYS A 132 -4.74 -1.96 -14.87
C LYS A 132 -5.45 -0.64 -15.16
N GLN A 133 -5.77 -0.39 -16.42
CA GLN A 133 -6.49 0.81 -16.85
C GLN A 133 -7.88 0.93 -16.22
N LYS A 134 -8.56 -0.20 -16.01
CA LYS A 134 -9.91 -0.20 -15.40
C LYS A 134 -9.88 0.07 -13.90
N TYR A 135 -8.93 -0.49 -13.16
CA TYR A 135 -8.99 -0.54 -11.69
C TYR A 135 -7.96 0.35 -10.99
N ILE A 136 -6.73 0.45 -11.49
CA ILE A 136 -5.68 1.17 -10.76
C ILE A 136 -6.03 2.65 -10.57
N PRO A 137 -6.50 3.42 -11.57
CA PRO A 137 -6.82 4.83 -11.35
C PRO A 137 -7.81 5.06 -10.20
N GLY A 138 -8.86 4.23 -10.11
CA GLY A 138 -9.85 4.35 -9.04
C GLY A 138 -9.34 3.88 -7.67
N LEU A 139 -8.38 2.97 -7.63
CA LEU A 139 -7.69 2.62 -6.38
C LEU A 139 -6.74 3.75 -5.96
N THR A 140 -6.03 4.34 -6.92
CA THR A 140 -5.09 5.46 -6.69
C THR A 140 -5.77 6.69 -6.12
N ASP A 141 -6.95 7.07 -6.60
CA ASP A 141 -7.68 8.27 -6.14
C ASP A 141 -8.66 7.99 -4.97
N GLY A 142 -8.83 6.72 -4.60
CA GLY A 142 -9.73 6.29 -3.53
C GLY A 142 -11.22 6.24 -3.89
N THR A 143 -11.61 6.40 -5.16
CA THR A 143 -13.00 6.19 -5.60
C THR A 143 -13.40 4.70 -5.52
N LEU A 144 -12.42 3.81 -5.66
CA LEU A 144 -12.50 2.38 -5.38
C LEU A 144 -11.67 2.06 -4.13
N MET A 145 -12.14 1.10 -3.34
CA MET A 145 -11.40 0.56 -2.21
C MET A 145 -11.12 -0.92 -2.43
N GLY A 146 -9.85 -1.31 -2.33
CA GLY A 146 -9.42 -2.69 -2.46
C GLY A 146 -9.38 -3.44 -1.12
N ALA A 147 -9.51 -4.76 -1.19
CA ALA A 147 -9.25 -5.69 -0.11
C ALA A 147 -8.52 -6.93 -0.67
N TYR A 148 -7.88 -7.70 0.21
CA TYR A 148 -7.16 -8.92 -0.17
C TYR A 148 -7.70 -10.13 0.58
N CYS A 149 -8.22 -11.10 -0.18
CA CYS A 149 -8.94 -12.26 0.35
C CYS A 149 -8.14 -13.55 0.09
N LEU A 150 -7.16 -13.84 0.95
CA LEU A 150 -6.32 -15.05 0.86
C LEU A 150 -6.62 -16.06 1.98
N THR A 151 -6.67 -15.58 3.23
CA THR A 151 -6.85 -16.42 4.41
C THR A 151 -8.26 -17.01 4.47
N GLU A 152 -8.37 -18.27 4.88
CA GLU A 152 -9.65 -18.95 5.16
C GLU A 152 -9.63 -19.56 6.58
N PRO A 153 -10.77 -20.03 7.12
CA PRO A 153 -10.82 -20.63 8.47
C PRO A 153 -9.83 -21.78 8.70
N GLY A 154 -9.45 -22.51 7.64
CA GLY A 154 -8.51 -23.64 7.70
C GLY A 154 -7.12 -23.37 7.10
N SER A 155 -6.85 -22.17 6.56
CA SER A 155 -5.60 -21.86 5.86
C SER A 155 -5.12 -20.44 6.17
N GLY A 156 -4.12 -20.35 7.06
CA GLY A 156 -3.41 -19.11 7.42
C GLY A 156 -1.96 -19.15 6.96
N SER A 157 -1.05 -19.67 7.80
CA SER A 157 0.37 -19.83 7.43
C SER A 157 0.57 -20.74 6.21
N ASP A 158 -0.25 -21.79 6.08
CA ASP A 158 -0.37 -22.57 4.84
C ASP A 158 -1.41 -21.93 3.91
N ALA A 159 -1.07 -20.77 3.36
CA ALA A 159 -1.99 -19.97 2.54
C ALA A 159 -2.41 -20.68 1.23
N LEU A 160 -1.56 -21.56 0.71
CA LEU A 160 -1.86 -22.35 -0.50
C LEU A 160 -2.83 -23.50 -0.23
N GLY A 161 -3.16 -23.76 1.04
CA GLY A 161 -4.14 -24.74 1.47
C GLY A 161 -5.61 -24.35 1.23
N ALA A 162 -5.86 -23.16 0.66
CA ALA A 162 -7.19 -22.60 0.39
C ALA A 162 -8.15 -23.59 -0.28
N LYS A 163 -9.41 -23.58 0.14
CA LYS A 163 -10.47 -24.49 -0.31
C LYS A 163 -11.50 -23.82 -1.21
N THR A 164 -11.51 -22.50 -1.29
CA THR A 164 -12.33 -21.75 -2.24
C THR A 164 -12.09 -22.29 -3.66
N LYS A 165 -13.17 -22.61 -4.36
CA LYS A 165 -13.12 -23.19 -5.71
C LYS A 165 -13.55 -22.16 -6.74
N ALA A 166 -12.89 -22.17 -7.89
CA ALA A 166 -13.33 -21.45 -9.08
C ALA A 166 -13.63 -22.44 -10.20
N VAL A 167 -14.87 -22.49 -10.67
CA VAL A 167 -15.29 -23.37 -11.77
C VAL A 167 -15.88 -22.53 -12.89
N LEU A 168 -15.47 -22.77 -14.13
CA LEU A 168 -16.00 -22.05 -15.28
C LEU A 168 -17.48 -22.44 -15.50
N ASN A 169 -18.35 -21.46 -15.74
CA ASN A 169 -19.76 -21.72 -16.06
C ASN A 169 -19.91 -22.43 -17.43
N ALA A 170 -21.11 -22.97 -17.68
CA ALA A 170 -21.40 -23.73 -18.90
C ALA A 170 -21.18 -22.89 -20.18
N GLU A 171 -21.42 -21.57 -20.11
CA GLU A 171 -21.27 -20.64 -21.23
C GLU A 171 -19.80 -20.22 -21.46
N GLY A 172 -18.88 -20.53 -20.55
CA GLY A 172 -17.47 -20.17 -20.68
C GLY A 172 -17.16 -18.68 -20.51
N THR A 173 -18.03 -17.92 -19.84
CA THR A 173 -17.93 -16.45 -19.71
C THR A 173 -17.52 -15.98 -18.32
N HIS A 174 -17.74 -16.78 -17.28
CA HIS A 174 -17.50 -16.41 -15.88
C HIS A 174 -17.01 -17.60 -15.06
N TYR A 175 -16.19 -17.32 -14.04
CA TYR A 175 -15.92 -18.27 -12.98
C TYR A 175 -16.97 -18.14 -11.87
N VAL A 176 -17.46 -19.27 -11.38
CA VAL A 176 -18.30 -19.38 -10.18
C VAL A 176 -17.38 -19.69 -9.00
N LEU A 177 -17.30 -18.77 -8.04
CA LEU A 177 -16.51 -18.93 -6.81
C LEU A 177 -17.41 -19.46 -5.67
N ASN A 178 -16.94 -20.46 -4.92
CA ASN A 178 -17.59 -20.99 -3.70
C ASN A 178 -16.57 -21.32 -2.62
#